data_AF-A0A4S4MTM3-F1
#
_entry.id   AF-A0A4S4MTM3-F1
#
_cell.length_a   1.000
_cell.length_b   1.000
_cell.length_c   1.000
_cell.angle_alpha   90.00
_cell.angle_beta   90.00
_cell.angle_gamma   90.00
#
_symmetry.space_group_name_H-M   'P 1'
#
loop_
_entity.id
_entity.type
_entity.pdbx_description
1 polymer ?
#
loop_
_entity_poly.entity_id
_entity_poly.type
_entity_poly.pdbx_seq_one_letter_code
_entity_poly.pdbx_strand_id
1 'polypeptide(L)'
;MGFYCVPHQRTFATLSGFQSHNRSHHKHPRPSSPRSTFSHHNLLDAKPCDVDGDILPLNTPPPPLDNIADWSPFEDRPAFEMAEWAFEKVETSGPDFTQLMKILTAKQVVQGQGKDSGFYRHSDDLLKTIDAIEVGDAPWESFTIRYTGPLPLDAPQWKREGYTVYTRNTLTVARNMLKSPDFKNSFDYTPFQEYIGVNERRWSNFMSGHWAWKQADIIAADPDTHHSMFCPVILGADKTTASVATGHTQFHPLYMSIGNVSNEMRRAHREAVMPTVFLAIPKASTAHKDDDEFRVFCKQLYHNSLTRILWPLRHGMTTPHVMQCPDGHYRRTIFGLGPFIADYPEQVLLAGIVQGWCPK
;
A
#
# COMPACT_ATOMS: atom_id res chain seq x y z
N MET A 1 28.60 43.89 -11.13
CA MET A 1 27.12 43.93 -11.16
C MET A 1 26.59 42.56 -10.79
N GLY A 2 25.81 42.45 -9.72
CA GLY A 2 25.08 41.21 -9.39
C GLY A 2 23.72 41.20 -10.09
N PHE A 3 23.20 40.01 -10.37
CA PHE A 3 21.88 39.82 -10.96
C PHE A 3 20.91 39.35 -9.89
N TYR A 4 19.69 39.87 -9.85
CA TYR A 4 18.73 39.57 -8.79
C TYR A 4 17.42 39.03 -9.35
N CYS A 5 16.94 37.92 -8.80
CA CYS A 5 15.62 37.38 -9.09
C CYS A 5 14.62 37.85 -8.04
N VAL A 6 13.66 38.69 -8.45
CA VAL A 6 12.65 39.27 -7.54
C VAL A 6 11.70 38.21 -6.96
N PRO A 7 11.12 37.28 -7.75
CA PRO A 7 10.22 36.26 -7.20
C PRO A 7 10.86 35.34 -6.15
N HIS A 8 12.16 35.03 -6.28
CA HIS A 8 12.87 34.12 -5.39
C HIS A 8 13.81 34.82 -4.41
N GLN A 9 13.78 36.15 -4.40
CA GLN A 9 14.65 37.02 -3.60
C GLN A 9 16.13 36.61 -3.55
N ARG A 10 16.67 36.15 -4.70
CA ARG A 10 17.99 35.53 -4.78
C ARG A 10 18.94 36.31 -5.66
N THR A 11 20.16 36.54 -5.17
CA THR A 11 21.24 37.20 -5.91
C THR A 11 22.16 36.18 -6.57
N PHE A 12 22.58 36.46 -7.79
CA PHE A 12 23.47 35.65 -8.61
C PHE A 12 24.71 36.46 -8.98
N ALA A 13 25.89 35.85 -8.78
CA ALA A 13 27.18 36.48 -9.04
C ALA A 13 27.50 36.62 -10.54
N THR A 14 26.87 35.81 -11.40
CA THR A 14 27.14 35.78 -12.85
C THR A 14 25.85 35.83 -13.67
N LEU A 15 25.91 36.43 -14.87
CA LEU A 15 24.80 36.51 -15.81
C LEU A 15 24.37 35.11 -16.27
N SER A 16 25.33 34.22 -16.50
CA SER A 16 25.06 32.82 -16.88
C SER A 16 24.27 32.08 -15.80
N GLY A 17 24.63 32.25 -14.51
CA GLY A 17 23.88 31.67 -13.40
C GLY A 17 22.45 32.19 -13.31
N PHE A 18 22.25 33.50 -13.50
CA PHE A 18 20.93 34.11 -13.55
C PHE A 18 20.09 33.64 -14.74
N GLN A 19 20.68 33.53 -15.94
CA GLN A 19 20.00 33.04 -17.13
C GLN A 19 19.65 31.55 -17.06
N SER A 20 20.49 30.74 -16.39
CA SER A 20 20.19 29.34 -16.09
C SER A 20 18.96 29.25 -15.15
N HIS A 21 18.96 30.01 -14.06
CA HIS A 21 17.83 30.10 -13.14
C HIS A 21 16.54 30.61 -13.83
N ASN A 22 16.64 31.64 -14.67
CA ASN A 22 15.48 32.13 -15.44
C ASN A 22 14.96 31.06 -16.40
N ARG A 23 15.84 30.28 -17.04
CA ARG A 23 15.43 29.21 -17.93
C ARG A 23 14.74 28.06 -17.19
N SER A 24 15.18 27.71 -15.98
CA SER A 24 14.60 26.61 -15.21
C SER A 24 13.33 26.99 -14.45
N HIS A 25 13.22 28.23 -13.95
CA HIS A 25 12.11 28.64 -13.07
C HIS A 25 11.12 29.62 -13.70
N HIS A 26 11.49 30.36 -14.75
CA HIS A 26 10.67 31.45 -15.31
C HIS A 26 10.34 31.32 -16.80
N LYS A 27 10.96 30.37 -17.53
CA LYS A 27 10.73 30.17 -18.99
C LYS A 27 9.32 29.69 -19.31
N HIS A 28 8.74 28.93 -18.37
CA HIS A 28 7.36 28.45 -18.43
C HIS A 28 6.73 28.70 -17.06
N PRO A 29 6.32 29.93 -16.74
CA PRO A 29 5.67 30.19 -15.46
C PRO A 29 4.44 29.29 -15.41
N ARG A 30 4.41 28.36 -14.44
CA ARG A 30 3.18 27.61 -14.18
C ARG A 30 2.11 28.67 -13.89
N PRO A 31 0.95 28.64 -14.56
CA PRO A 31 -0.12 29.58 -14.23
C PRO A 31 -0.36 29.50 -12.72
N SER A 32 -0.58 30.66 -12.09
CA SER A 32 -0.96 30.70 -10.68
C SER A 32 -2.10 29.73 -10.49
N SER A 33 -1.94 28.78 -9.56
CA SER A 33 -3.02 27.85 -9.28
C SER A 33 -4.25 28.67 -8.91
N PRO A 34 -5.42 28.41 -9.53
CA PRO A 34 -6.62 29.13 -9.17
C PRO A 34 -6.86 28.96 -7.68
N ARG A 35 -7.43 30.00 -7.04
CA ARG A 35 -7.71 29.95 -5.62
C ARG A 35 -8.82 28.93 -5.38
N SER A 36 -8.45 27.77 -4.85
CA SER A 36 -9.41 26.74 -4.49
C SER A 36 -10.14 27.10 -3.18
N THR A 37 -11.42 26.75 -3.12
CA THR A 37 -12.21 26.67 -1.89
C THR A 37 -12.62 25.21 -1.66
N PHE A 38 -12.68 24.81 -0.40
CA PHE A 38 -12.92 23.42 -0.01
C PHE A 38 -14.17 23.33 0.85
N SER A 39 -15.07 22.42 0.50
CA SER A 39 -16.19 21.99 1.34
C SER A 39 -15.93 20.57 1.81
N HIS A 40 -15.95 20.34 3.11
CA HIS A 40 -15.79 19.02 3.71
C HIS A 40 -17.14 18.43 4.10
N HIS A 41 -17.20 17.12 4.22
CA HIS A 41 -18.41 16.43 4.65
C HIS A 41 -18.72 16.76 6.12
N ASN A 42 -19.97 17.13 6.42
CA ASN A 42 -20.34 17.70 7.73
C ASN A 42 -20.41 16.68 8.87
N LEU A 43 -20.72 15.41 8.57
CA LEU A 43 -20.92 14.36 9.60
C LEU A 43 -19.70 13.44 9.74
N LEU A 44 -19.14 12.93 8.64
CA LEU A 44 -17.82 12.30 8.59
C LEU A 44 -16.69 13.35 8.49
N ASP A 45 -16.50 14.09 9.58
CA ASP A 45 -15.48 15.14 9.71
C ASP A 45 -14.14 14.63 10.30
N ALA A 46 -14.02 13.32 10.56
CA ALA A 46 -12.80 12.64 11.00
C ALA A 46 -12.16 13.27 12.25
N LYS A 47 -12.97 13.56 13.27
CA LYS A 47 -12.46 14.13 14.53
C LYS A 47 -11.47 13.17 15.20
N PRO A 48 -10.37 13.70 15.76
CA PRO A 48 -9.48 12.93 16.62
C PRO A 48 -10.23 12.30 17.81
N CYS A 49 -9.87 11.07 18.13
CA CYS A 49 -10.31 10.35 19.33
C CYS A 49 -9.11 9.84 20.13
N ASP A 50 -9.37 9.31 21.32
CA ASP A 50 -8.40 8.50 22.05
C ASP A 50 -8.39 7.03 21.58
N VAL A 51 -7.69 6.18 22.32
CA VAL A 51 -7.54 4.73 22.02
C VAL A 51 -8.85 3.95 22.19
N ASP A 52 -9.78 4.45 23.00
CA ASP A 52 -11.08 3.83 23.27
C ASP A 52 -12.15 4.32 22.28
N GLY A 53 -11.85 5.38 21.53
CA GLY A 53 -12.70 5.92 20.48
C GLY A 53 -13.52 7.14 20.92
N ASP A 54 -13.24 7.68 22.11
CA ASP A 54 -13.91 8.88 22.61
C ASP A 54 -13.33 10.14 21.96
N ILE A 55 -14.21 11.03 21.51
CA ILE A 55 -13.81 12.22 20.74
C ILE A 55 -13.04 13.20 21.64
N LEU A 56 -11.88 13.63 21.17
CA LEU A 56 -11.02 14.55 21.90
C LEU A 56 -11.49 16.01 21.77
N PRO A 57 -11.21 16.86 22.77
CA PRO A 57 -11.35 18.30 22.64
C PRO A 57 -10.56 18.86 21.45
N LEU A 58 -11.04 19.99 20.92
CA LEU A 58 -10.38 20.68 19.82
C LEU A 58 -8.95 21.08 20.22
N ASN A 59 -7.99 20.89 19.31
CA ASN A 59 -6.56 21.19 19.51
C ASN A 59 -5.84 20.35 20.56
N THR A 60 -6.40 19.23 21.01
CA THR A 60 -5.63 18.22 21.77
C THR A 60 -4.43 17.79 20.92
N PRO A 61 -3.19 17.75 21.45
CA PRO A 61 -2.02 17.27 20.70
C PRO A 61 -2.10 15.74 20.48
N PRO A 62 -1.45 15.19 19.44
CA PRO A 62 -1.40 13.75 19.26
C PRO A 62 -0.64 13.10 20.43
N PRO A 63 -0.95 11.84 20.76
CA PRO A 63 -0.16 11.08 21.71
C PRO A 63 1.30 11.04 21.26
N PRO A 64 2.26 10.93 22.20
CA PRO A 64 3.65 10.69 21.84
C PRO A 64 3.70 9.49 20.90
N LEU A 65 4.45 9.61 19.81
CA LEU A 65 4.79 8.43 19.02
C LEU A 65 5.48 7.44 19.97
N ASP A 66 5.20 6.15 19.82
CA ASP A 66 6.09 5.08 20.29
C ASP A 66 7.41 5.21 19.51
N ASN A 67 8.17 6.26 19.81
CA ASN A 67 9.56 6.39 19.44
C ASN A 67 10.30 5.47 20.40
N ILE A 68 10.14 4.17 20.16
CA ILE A 68 11.20 3.25 20.56
C ILE A 68 12.35 3.63 19.63
N ALA A 69 13.17 4.60 20.08
CA ALA A 69 14.44 4.94 19.47
C ALA A 69 15.46 3.84 19.80
N ASP A 70 15.04 2.58 19.67
CA ASP A 70 15.93 1.45 19.65
C ASP A 70 16.09 1.01 18.20
N TRP A 71 17.21 0.35 17.93
CA TRP A 71 17.47 -0.22 16.62
C TRP A 71 16.84 -1.60 16.52
N SER A 72 15.88 -1.97 17.39
CA SER A 72 15.34 -3.33 17.44
C SER A 72 14.74 -3.72 16.09
N PRO A 73 14.97 -4.96 15.62
CA PRO A 73 15.68 -6.08 16.26
C PRO A 73 17.22 -6.04 16.11
N PHE A 74 17.76 -5.00 15.49
CA PHE A 74 19.19 -4.80 15.32
C PHE A 74 19.85 -4.39 16.64
N GLU A 75 21.08 -4.86 16.85
CA GLU A 75 21.86 -4.55 18.06
C GLU A 75 22.13 -3.04 18.19
N ASP A 76 22.45 -2.39 17.08
CA ASP A 76 22.77 -0.98 17.02
C ASP A 76 22.56 -0.39 15.62
N ARG A 77 22.80 0.92 15.50
CA ARG A 77 22.73 1.66 14.24
C ARG A 77 23.65 1.07 13.16
N PRO A 78 24.95 0.83 13.40
CA PRO A 78 25.83 0.22 12.41
C PRO A 78 25.35 -1.15 11.89
N ALA A 79 24.79 -2.01 12.76
CA ALA A 79 24.23 -3.30 12.35
C ALA A 79 23.02 -3.12 11.40
N PHE A 80 22.12 -2.18 11.73
CA PHE A 80 21.03 -1.79 10.83
C PHE A 80 21.54 -1.29 9.48
N GLU A 81 22.50 -0.34 9.47
CA GLU A 81 23.04 0.22 8.23
C GLU A 81 23.74 -0.85 7.37
N MET A 82 24.42 -1.82 8.00
CA MET A 82 25.01 -2.98 7.30
C MET A 82 23.92 -3.86 6.67
N ALA A 83 22.83 -4.11 7.39
CA ALA A 83 21.70 -4.88 6.89
C ALA A 83 21.00 -4.17 5.71
N GLU A 84 20.66 -2.89 5.87
CA GLU A 84 20.06 -2.06 4.81
C GLU A 84 20.95 -2.06 3.56
N TRP A 85 22.26 -1.81 3.74
CA TRP A 85 23.19 -1.77 2.63
C TRP A 85 23.31 -3.13 1.92
N ALA A 86 23.49 -4.21 2.68
CA ALA A 86 23.71 -5.54 2.12
C ALA A 86 22.47 -6.13 1.47
N PHE A 87 21.30 -5.97 2.11
CA PHE A 87 20.05 -6.57 1.68
C PHE A 87 19.30 -5.71 0.66
N GLU A 88 19.16 -4.41 0.90
CA GLU A 88 18.34 -3.52 0.06
C GLU A 88 19.16 -2.84 -1.04
N LYS A 89 20.36 -2.32 -0.73
CA LYS A 89 21.11 -1.50 -1.70
C LYS A 89 21.95 -2.32 -2.67
N VAL A 90 22.60 -3.38 -2.20
CA VAL A 90 23.57 -4.16 -2.98
C VAL A 90 23.06 -5.58 -3.29
N GLU A 91 21.99 -6.03 -2.63
CA GLU A 91 21.38 -7.36 -2.84
C GLU A 91 22.43 -8.49 -2.80
N THR A 92 23.30 -8.44 -1.80
CA THR A 92 24.47 -9.33 -1.70
C THR A 92 24.03 -10.78 -1.49
N SER A 93 24.63 -11.72 -2.23
CA SER A 93 24.32 -13.14 -2.06
C SER A 93 24.69 -13.62 -0.64
N GLY A 94 23.93 -14.58 -0.09
CA GLY A 94 24.22 -15.14 1.24
C GLY A 94 25.66 -15.64 1.42
N PRO A 95 26.23 -16.39 0.45
CA PRO A 95 27.63 -16.79 0.49
C PRO A 95 28.62 -15.62 0.50
N ASP A 96 28.40 -14.59 -0.35
CA ASP A 96 29.29 -13.43 -0.43
C ASP A 96 29.21 -12.57 0.83
N PHE A 97 28.01 -12.38 1.38
CA PHE A 97 27.80 -11.68 2.64
C PHE A 97 28.52 -12.38 3.80
N THR A 98 28.37 -13.70 3.88
CA THR A 98 29.07 -14.51 4.88
C THR A 98 30.58 -14.40 4.73
N GLN A 99 31.09 -14.36 3.49
CA GLN A 99 32.51 -14.15 3.22
C GLN A 99 32.97 -12.75 3.65
N LEU A 100 32.18 -11.70 3.38
CA LEU A 100 32.45 -10.33 3.83
C LEU A 100 32.55 -10.25 5.35
N MET A 101 31.59 -10.85 6.08
CA MET A 101 31.61 -10.88 7.54
C MET A 101 32.88 -11.56 8.08
N LYS A 102 33.30 -12.69 7.49
CA LYS A 102 34.56 -13.37 7.86
C LYS A 102 35.79 -12.46 7.69
N ILE A 103 35.85 -11.69 6.59
CA ILE A 103 36.96 -10.76 6.33
C ILE A 103 36.98 -9.63 7.37
N LEU A 104 35.81 -9.07 7.69
CA LEU A 104 35.68 -8.01 8.70
C LEU A 104 36.08 -8.50 10.09
N THR A 105 35.60 -9.67 10.51
CA THR A 105 35.99 -10.29 11.79
C THR A 105 37.50 -10.55 11.84
N ALA A 106 38.10 -11.07 10.76
CA ALA A 106 39.55 -11.28 10.71
C ALA A 106 40.34 -9.97 10.89
N LYS A 107 39.86 -8.87 10.29
CA LYS A 107 40.48 -7.54 10.42
C LYS A 107 40.41 -7.01 11.86
N GLN A 108 39.28 -7.19 12.53
CA GLN A 108 39.08 -6.80 13.93
C GLN A 108 39.98 -7.58 14.89
N VAL A 109 40.13 -8.88 14.68
CA VAL A 109 41.05 -9.72 15.47
C VAL A 109 42.49 -9.23 15.34
N VAL A 110 42.94 -8.87 14.13
CA VAL A 110 44.28 -8.28 13.91
C VAL A 110 44.45 -6.94 14.64
N GLN A 111 43.36 -6.19 14.85
CA GLN A 111 43.36 -4.91 15.59
C GLN A 111 43.21 -5.07 17.10
N GLY A 112 43.21 -6.31 17.62
CA GLY A 112 43.12 -6.59 19.06
C GLY A 112 41.70 -6.54 19.63
N GLN A 113 40.67 -6.52 18.77
CA GLN A 113 39.28 -6.64 19.19
C GLN A 113 38.86 -8.11 19.37
N GLY A 114 37.80 -8.35 20.15
CA GLY A 114 37.27 -9.69 20.41
C GLY A 114 36.67 -10.35 19.15
N LYS A 115 36.61 -11.68 19.14
CA LYS A 115 36.08 -12.48 18.00
C LYS A 115 34.59 -12.24 17.71
N ASP A 116 33.84 -11.72 18.68
CA ASP A 116 32.40 -11.45 18.58
C ASP A 116 32.08 -9.96 18.30
N SER A 117 33.02 -9.19 17.74
CA SER A 117 32.84 -7.74 17.47
C SER A 117 32.34 -7.41 16.05
N GLY A 118 32.00 -8.41 15.24
CA GLY A 118 31.47 -8.21 13.88
C GLY A 118 29.96 -8.02 13.84
N PHE A 119 29.43 -7.44 12.76
CA PHE A 119 27.99 -7.15 12.61
C PHE A 119 27.11 -8.42 12.66
N TYR A 120 27.50 -9.45 11.91
CA TYR A 120 26.77 -10.72 11.78
C TYR A 120 27.77 -11.88 11.65
N ARG A 121 27.41 -13.09 12.08
CA ARG A 121 28.30 -14.27 11.90
C ARG A 121 28.06 -14.96 10.56
N HIS A 122 26.80 -15.07 10.15
CA HIS A 122 26.38 -15.65 8.89
C HIS A 122 25.27 -14.81 8.24
N SER A 123 25.03 -15.01 6.94
CA SER A 123 23.82 -14.48 6.28
C SER A 123 22.52 -14.90 6.96
N ASP A 124 22.52 -16.03 7.67
CA ASP A 124 21.34 -16.55 8.36
C ASP A 124 20.97 -15.68 9.56
N ASP A 125 21.97 -15.07 10.22
CA ASP A 125 21.73 -14.16 11.34
C ASP A 125 21.16 -12.84 10.84
N LEU A 126 21.66 -12.35 9.69
CA LEU A 126 21.11 -11.19 9.01
C LEU A 126 19.64 -11.42 8.66
N LEU A 127 19.33 -12.53 7.97
CA LEU A 127 17.96 -12.84 7.56
C LEU A 127 17.02 -13.02 8.75
N LYS A 128 17.45 -13.72 9.81
CA LYS A 128 16.66 -13.84 11.05
C LYS A 128 16.40 -12.49 11.72
N THR A 129 17.37 -11.57 11.67
CA THR A 129 17.20 -10.23 12.23
C THR A 129 16.20 -9.44 11.40
N ILE A 130 16.28 -9.51 10.06
CA ILE A 130 15.30 -8.88 9.16
C ILE A 130 13.90 -9.48 9.37
N ASP A 131 13.78 -10.80 9.48
CA ASP A 131 12.51 -11.49 9.70
C ASP A 131 11.90 -11.19 11.08
N ALA A 132 12.69 -10.68 12.03
CA ALA A 132 12.24 -10.28 13.36
C ALA A 132 11.76 -8.81 13.43
N ILE A 133 11.76 -8.06 12.32
CA ILE A 133 11.26 -6.67 12.29
C ILE A 133 9.75 -6.69 12.54
N GLU A 134 9.33 -6.15 13.68
CA GLU A 134 7.91 -6.00 14.03
C GLU A 134 7.30 -4.71 13.43
N VAL A 135 8.14 -3.72 13.12
CA VAL A 135 7.69 -2.42 12.60
C VAL A 135 7.14 -2.58 11.19
N GLY A 136 5.85 -2.30 11.03
CA GLY A 136 5.17 -2.43 9.74
C GLY A 136 4.94 -3.89 9.33
N ASP A 137 5.10 -4.85 10.24
CA ASP A 137 4.92 -6.26 9.92
C ASP A 137 3.48 -6.57 9.48
N ALA A 138 3.40 -7.36 8.42
CA ALA A 138 2.20 -7.90 7.83
C ALA A 138 2.59 -9.26 7.21
N PRO A 139 2.70 -10.31 8.04
CA PRO A 139 3.30 -11.56 7.62
C PRO A 139 2.43 -12.24 6.56
N TRP A 140 3.08 -13.00 5.69
CA TRP A 140 2.40 -13.80 4.69
C TRP A 140 1.77 -15.03 5.34
N GLU A 141 0.48 -15.22 5.08
CA GLU A 141 -0.26 -16.43 5.37
C GLU A 141 -0.75 -17.09 4.07
N SER A 142 -1.26 -18.31 4.16
CA SER A 142 -1.84 -18.98 3.00
C SER A 142 -3.08 -19.78 3.37
N PHE A 143 -3.96 -19.95 2.40
CA PHE A 143 -5.11 -20.84 2.50
C PHE A 143 -5.35 -21.53 1.16
N THR A 144 -5.98 -22.70 1.20
CA THR A 144 -6.26 -23.49 0.00
C THR A 144 -7.76 -23.56 -0.26
N ILE A 145 -8.18 -23.20 -1.48
CA ILE A 145 -9.54 -23.41 -1.96
C ILE A 145 -9.58 -24.70 -2.79
N ARG A 146 -10.68 -25.46 -2.67
CA ARG A 146 -10.91 -26.69 -3.44
C ARG A 146 -12.30 -26.66 -4.05
N TYR A 147 -12.47 -27.34 -5.19
CA TYR A 147 -13.79 -27.62 -5.73
C TYR A 147 -14.55 -28.56 -4.80
N THR A 148 -15.82 -28.24 -4.52
CA THR A 148 -16.68 -28.99 -3.58
C THR A 148 -17.88 -29.65 -4.26
N GLY A 149 -17.97 -29.58 -5.60
CA GLY A 149 -19.04 -30.22 -6.35
C GLY A 149 -18.81 -31.72 -6.56
N PRO A 150 -19.67 -32.38 -7.37
CA PRO A 150 -19.55 -33.80 -7.67
C PRO A 150 -18.21 -34.16 -8.33
N LEU A 151 -17.57 -35.21 -7.83
CA LEU A 151 -16.28 -35.73 -8.32
C LEU A 151 -16.45 -37.15 -8.89
N PRO A 152 -16.93 -37.31 -10.13
CA PRO A 152 -16.93 -38.62 -10.79
C PRO A 152 -15.50 -39.14 -11.01
N LEU A 153 -15.38 -40.46 -11.27
CA LEU A 153 -14.10 -41.15 -11.43
C LEU A 153 -13.24 -40.61 -12.59
N ASP A 154 -13.87 -40.03 -13.60
CA ASP A 154 -13.28 -39.38 -14.78
C ASP A 154 -13.18 -37.85 -14.64
N ALA A 155 -13.47 -37.29 -13.46
CA ALA A 155 -13.42 -35.85 -13.22
C ALA A 155 -12.05 -35.25 -13.62
N PRO A 156 -12.05 -34.10 -14.31
CA PRO A 156 -10.82 -33.45 -14.73
C PRO A 156 -9.96 -33.01 -13.54
N GLN A 157 -8.64 -32.94 -13.76
CA GLN A 157 -7.66 -32.64 -12.70
C GLN A 157 -7.97 -31.36 -11.93
N TRP A 158 -8.49 -30.32 -12.60
CA TRP A 158 -8.82 -29.05 -11.98
C TRP A 158 -9.88 -29.16 -10.87
N LYS A 159 -10.75 -30.18 -10.91
CA LYS A 159 -11.72 -30.44 -9.83
C LYS A 159 -11.10 -31.10 -8.59
N ARG A 160 -9.94 -31.75 -8.75
CA ARG A 160 -9.25 -32.49 -7.68
C ARG A 160 -8.12 -31.68 -7.03
N GLU A 161 -7.69 -30.61 -7.69
CA GLU A 161 -6.58 -29.78 -7.26
C GLU A 161 -6.96 -28.84 -6.11
N GLY A 162 -5.97 -28.52 -5.27
CA GLY A 162 -6.05 -27.46 -4.28
C GLY A 162 -5.38 -26.19 -4.80
N TYR A 163 -6.11 -25.09 -4.72
CA TYR A 163 -5.68 -23.78 -5.18
C TYR A 163 -5.23 -22.93 -3.99
N THR A 164 -3.92 -22.90 -3.76
CA THR A 164 -3.32 -22.12 -2.67
C THR A 164 -3.22 -20.65 -3.04
N VAL A 165 -3.74 -19.81 -2.16
CA VAL A 165 -3.62 -18.35 -2.21
C VAL A 165 -2.69 -17.92 -1.07
N TYR A 166 -1.71 -17.09 -1.38
CA TYR A 166 -0.87 -16.44 -0.37
C TYR A 166 -1.39 -15.03 -0.16
N THR A 167 -1.56 -14.60 1.09
CA THR A 167 -2.11 -13.29 1.41
C THR A 167 -1.45 -12.72 2.65
N ARG A 168 -1.46 -11.40 2.78
CA ARG A 168 -1.29 -10.71 4.05
C ARG A 168 -2.66 -10.39 4.64
N ASN A 169 -2.73 -10.20 5.95
CA ASN A 169 -3.96 -9.73 6.57
C ASN A 169 -4.28 -8.29 6.12
N THR A 170 -5.38 -8.10 5.40
CA THR A 170 -5.75 -6.82 4.79
C THR A 170 -6.02 -5.71 5.82
N LEU A 171 -6.53 -6.05 7.00
CA LEU A 171 -6.71 -5.08 8.09
C LEU A 171 -5.36 -4.62 8.66
N THR A 172 -4.40 -5.54 8.82
CA THR A 172 -3.03 -5.19 9.23
C THR A 172 -2.36 -4.31 8.18
N VAL A 173 -2.48 -4.63 6.89
CA VAL A 173 -1.96 -3.79 5.80
C VAL A 173 -2.58 -2.40 5.85
N ALA A 174 -3.91 -2.28 5.97
CA ALA A 174 -4.57 -0.99 6.10
C ALA A 174 -4.09 -0.21 7.33
N ARG A 175 -3.94 -0.86 8.48
CA ARG A 175 -3.43 -0.25 9.72
C ARG A 175 -2.02 0.31 9.53
N ASN A 176 -1.13 -0.45 8.91
CA ASN A 176 0.26 -0.03 8.70
C ASN A 176 0.31 1.18 7.75
N MET A 177 -0.49 1.17 6.67
CA MET A 177 -0.62 2.34 5.79
C MET A 177 -1.18 3.57 6.51
N LEU A 178 -2.21 3.40 7.35
CA LEU A 178 -2.82 4.51 8.11
C LEU A 178 -1.87 5.09 9.17
N LYS A 179 -1.06 4.27 9.81
CA LYS A 179 -0.10 4.70 10.83
C LYS A 179 1.13 5.41 10.23
N SER A 180 1.38 5.28 8.93
CA SER A 180 2.61 5.76 8.30
C SER A 180 2.74 7.30 8.35
N PRO A 181 3.75 7.85 9.06
CA PRO A 181 3.95 9.31 9.15
C PRO A 181 4.38 9.93 7.82
N ASP A 182 4.88 9.13 6.87
CA ASP A 182 5.23 9.57 5.52
C ASP A 182 4.03 10.19 4.79
N PHE A 183 2.81 9.83 5.17
CA PHE A 183 1.60 10.37 4.56
C PHE A 183 1.06 11.65 5.22
N LYS A 184 1.67 12.16 6.31
CA LYS A 184 1.11 13.26 7.12
C LYS A 184 0.64 14.48 6.33
N ASN A 185 1.42 14.91 5.34
CA ASN A 185 1.12 16.09 4.51
C ASN A 185 0.51 15.73 3.15
N SER A 186 0.07 14.50 2.98
CA SER A 186 -0.37 13.93 1.72
C SER A 186 -1.54 12.97 1.91
N PHE A 187 -2.38 13.25 2.90
CA PHE A 187 -3.48 12.40 3.33
C PHE A 187 -4.74 13.23 3.58
N ASP A 188 -5.84 12.79 2.97
CA ASP A 188 -7.16 13.41 3.06
C ASP A 188 -8.03 12.62 4.05
N TYR A 189 -8.26 13.18 5.24
CA TYR A 189 -9.05 12.53 6.30
C TYR A 189 -10.55 12.51 6.03
N THR A 190 -11.04 13.45 5.23
CA THR A 190 -12.47 13.61 4.96
C THR A 190 -12.70 13.74 3.46
N PRO A 191 -13.83 13.21 2.95
CA PRO A 191 -14.27 13.56 1.62
C PRO A 191 -14.45 15.06 1.50
N PHE A 192 -14.04 15.62 0.37
CA PHE A 192 -14.10 17.06 0.14
C PHE A 192 -14.55 17.38 -1.28
N GLN A 193 -14.95 18.62 -1.49
CA GLN A 193 -15.28 19.17 -2.79
C GLN A 193 -14.41 20.41 -2.99
N GLU A 194 -13.57 20.38 -4.02
CA GLU A 194 -12.69 21.49 -4.39
C GLU A 194 -13.37 22.32 -5.49
N TYR A 195 -13.46 23.63 -5.28
CA TYR A 195 -14.02 24.58 -6.24
C TYR A 195 -13.02 25.68 -6.59
N ILE A 196 -12.81 25.91 -7.89
CA ILE A 196 -11.91 26.96 -8.41
C ILE A 196 -12.66 28.21 -8.90
N GLY A 197 -13.99 28.17 -8.84
CA GLY A 197 -14.93 29.18 -9.28
C GLY A 197 -16.36 28.78 -8.92
N VAL A 198 -17.35 29.63 -9.23
CA VAL A 198 -18.77 29.30 -8.99
C VAL A 198 -19.17 28.11 -9.86
N ASN A 199 -19.55 27.00 -9.23
CA ASN A 199 -19.88 25.72 -9.88
C ASN A 199 -18.73 25.07 -10.68
N GLU A 200 -17.49 25.53 -10.53
CA GLU A 200 -16.33 24.93 -11.18
C GLU A 200 -15.64 23.95 -10.24
N ARG A 201 -16.07 22.69 -10.31
CA ARG A 201 -15.50 21.63 -9.48
C ARG A 201 -14.17 21.13 -10.05
N ARG A 202 -13.20 20.91 -9.17
CA ARG A 202 -11.94 20.26 -9.48
C ARG A 202 -11.87 18.90 -8.80
N TRP A 203 -11.37 17.91 -9.54
CA TRP A 203 -11.11 16.57 -9.03
C TRP A 203 -9.61 16.33 -9.11
N SER A 204 -8.99 16.12 -7.96
CA SER A 204 -7.54 16.06 -7.82
C SER A 204 -7.11 14.78 -7.11
N ASN A 205 -7.57 14.55 -5.88
CA ASN A 205 -7.36 13.32 -5.11
C ASN A 205 -8.60 12.43 -5.10
N PHE A 206 -8.45 11.17 -4.70
CA PHE A 206 -9.56 10.22 -4.64
C PHE A 206 -10.72 10.73 -3.74
N MET A 207 -10.40 11.33 -2.59
CA MET A 207 -11.38 11.88 -1.65
C MET A 207 -12.12 13.13 -2.16
N SER A 208 -11.65 13.75 -3.25
CA SER A 208 -12.39 14.81 -3.96
C SER A 208 -13.53 14.27 -4.84
N GLY A 209 -13.52 12.95 -5.09
CA GLY A 209 -14.42 12.25 -5.98
C GLY A 209 -15.86 12.24 -5.50
N HIS A 210 -16.81 12.27 -6.44
CA HIS A 210 -18.24 12.18 -6.11
C HIS A 210 -18.59 10.85 -5.41
N TRP A 211 -17.90 9.76 -5.78
CA TRP A 211 -18.08 8.46 -5.15
C TRP A 211 -17.75 8.48 -3.65
N ALA A 212 -16.61 9.08 -3.26
CA ALA A 212 -16.22 9.15 -1.85
C ALA A 212 -17.22 9.96 -1.02
N TRP A 213 -17.72 11.07 -1.58
CA TRP A 213 -18.79 11.85 -0.95
C TRP A 213 -20.08 11.03 -0.76
N LYS A 214 -20.54 10.34 -1.81
CA LYS A 214 -21.73 9.50 -1.74
C LYS A 214 -21.60 8.36 -0.73
N GLN A 215 -20.40 7.76 -0.61
CA GLN A 215 -20.15 6.75 0.43
C GLN A 215 -20.26 7.37 1.82
N ALA A 216 -19.73 8.58 2.03
CA ALA A 216 -19.88 9.26 3.31
C ALA A 216 -21.34 9.61 3.65
N ASP A 217 -22.16 10.00 2.66
CA ASP A 217 -23.60 10.20 2.88
C ASP A 217 -24.28 8.89 3.34
N ILE A 218 -23.92 7.75 2.73
CA ILE A 218 -24.48 6.43 3.10
C ILE A 218 -24.05 6.03 4.51
N ILE A 219 -22.77 6.19 4.83
CA ILE A 219 -22.22 5.83 6.14
C ILE A 219 -22.86 6.71 7.22
N ALA A 220 -22.91 8.03 6.99
CA ALA A 220 -23.44 9.00 7.95
C ALA A 220 -24.96 8.89 8.20
N ALA A 221 -25.67 8.05 7.45
CA ALA A 221 -27.06 7.70 7.76
C ALA A 221 -27.18 6.97 9.11
N ASP A 222 -26.11 6.31 9.56
CA ASP A 222 -25.99 5.74 10.89
C ASP A 222 -25.34 6.75 11.86
N PRO A 223 -26.07 7.24 12.88
CA PRO A 223 -25.53 8.15 13.89
C PRO A 223 -24.28 7.64 14.60
N ASP A 224 -24.15 6.32 14.77
CA ASP A 224 -23.00 5.74 15.46
C ASP A 224 -21.71 5.91 14.66
N THR A 225 -21.80 6.19 13.36
CA THR A 225 -20.62 6.41 12.50
C THR A 225 -20.20 7.88 12.43
N HIS A 226 -20.97 8.81 13.01
CA HIS A 226 -20.64 10.24 12.98
C HIS A 226 -19.24 10.50 13.54
N HIS A 227 -18.59 11.51 12.99
CA HIS A 227 -17.20 11.87 13.25
C HIS A 227 -16.14 10.87 12.80
N SER A 228 -16.53 9.76 12.17
CA SER A 228 -15.56 8.80 11.64
C SER A 228 -14.88 9.30 10.37
N MET A 229 -13.67 8.80 10.13
CA MET A 229 -12.98 8.86 8.86
C MET A 229 -13.49 7.74 7.95
N PHE A 230 -13.74 8.05 6.69
CA PHE A 230 -13.94 7.04 5.65
C PHE A 230 -12.59 6.64 5.04
N CYS A 231 -12.26 5.34 5.08
CA CYS A 231 -11.05 4.76 4.53
C CYS A 231 -11.37 3.79 3.38
N PRO A 232 -11.45 4.27 2.13
CA PRO A 232 -11.68 3.40 0.98
C PRO A 232 -10.45 2.53 0.67
N VAL A 233 -10.65 1.22 0.57
CA VAL A 233 -9.66 0.23 0.15
C VAL A 233 -9.71 0.05 -1.36
N ILE A 234 -8.65 0.46 -2.04
CA ILE A 234 -8.48 0.33 -3.49
C ILE A 234 -7.66 -0.93 -3.75
N LEU A 235 -8.14 -1.77 -4.66
CA LEU A 235 -7.42 -2.98 -5.07
C LEU A 235 -6.96 -2.83 -6.51
N GLY A 236 -5.85 -3.46 -6.86
CA GLY A 236 -5.45 -3.62 -8.25
C GLY A 236 -4.84 -4.99 -8.49
N ALA A 237 -5.18 -5.62 -9.61
CA ALA A 237 -4.61 -6.90 -10.00
C ALA A 237 -3.90 -6.74 -11.34
N ASP A 238 -2.72 -7.36 -11.46
CA ASP A 238 -1.96 -7.41 -12.69
C ASP A 238 -1.33 -8.79 -12.82
N LYS A 239 -1.82 -9.62 -13.75
CA LYS A 239 -1.30 -10.96 -13.96
C LYS A 239 -0.01 -10.89 -14.79
N THR A 240 1.11 -11.21 -14.17
CA THR A 240 2.44 -11.10 -14.77
C THR A 240 3.09 -12.45 -15.02
N THR A 241 3.92 -12.56 -16.07
CA THR A 241 4.71 -13.76 -16.36
C THR A 241 6.09 -13.64 -15.73
N ALA A 242 6.45 -14.57 -14.84
CA ALA A 242 7.65 -14.51 -14.02
C ALA A 242 8.90 -15.11 -14.68
N SER A 243 8.73 -16.15 -15.50
CA SER A 243 9.83 -16.74 -16.27
C SER A 243 9.35 -17.25 -17.62
N VAL A 244 10.15 -16.96 -18.66
CA VAL A 244 9.87 -17.35 -20.06
C VAL A 244 10.72 -18.55 -20.48
N ALA A 245 11.91 -18.74 -19.88
CA ALA A 245 12.92 -19.68 -20.37
C ALA A 245 12.91 -21.08 -19.71
N THR A 246 12.40 -21.23 -18.49
CA THR A 246 12.54 -22.48 -17.69
C THR A 246 11.22 -23.07 -17.15
N GLY A 247 10.09 -22.47 -17.50
CA GLY A 247 8.77 -22.98 -17.14
C GLY A 247 7.78 -21.83 -17.06
N HIS A 248 6.58 -22.00 -17.64
CA HIS A 248 5.51 -21.00 -17.66
C HIS A 248 4.97 -20.67 -16.26
N THR A 249 5.78 -19.98 -15.46
CA THR A 249 5.44 -19.51 -14.12
C THR A 249 4.79 -18.15 -14.27
N GLN A 250 3.51 -18.07 -13.91
CA GLN A 250 2.75 -16.84 -13.90
C GLN A 250 2.46 -16.50 -12.44
N PHE A 251 2.55 -15.22 -12.10
CA PHE A 251 2.06 -14.70 -10.84
C PHE A 251 0.82 -13.85 -11.11
N HIS A 252 -0.10 -13.84 -10.15
CA HIS A 252 -1.26 -12.98 -10.19
C HIS A 252 -1.32 -12.17 -8.89
N PRO A 253 -0.44 -11.18 -8.74
CA PRO A 253 -0.45 -10.31 -7.57
C PRO A 253 -1.73 -9.46 -7.49
N LEU A 254 -2.23 -9.29 -6.27
CA LEU A 254 -3.19 -8.27 -5.90
C LEU A 254 -2.48 -7.23 -5.03
N TYR A 255 -2.58 -5.98 -5.42
CA TYR A 255 -2.08 -4.82 -4.70
C TYR A 255 -3.22 -4.15 -3.95
N MET A 256 -2.93 -3.63 -2.76
CA MET A 256 -3.85 -2.86 -1.94
C MET A 256 -3.32 -1.44 -1.75
N SER A 257 -4.22 -0.47 -1.78
CA SER A 257 -3.97 0.93 -1.44
C SER A 257 -5.16 1.47 -0.65
N ILE A 258 -4.98 2.60 0.03
CA ILE A 258 -6.07 3.34 0.67
C ILE A 258 -6.30 4.65 -0.08
N GLY A 259 -7.56 5.03 -0.31
CA GLY A 259 -7.89 6.20 -1.12
C GLY A 259 -7.59 7.55 -0.46
N ASN A 260 -7.35 7.58 0.85
CA ASN A 260 -7.01 8.82 1.58
C ASN A 260 -5.64 9.38 1.17
N VAL A 261 -4.74 8.56 0.64
CA VAL A 261 -3.44 9.04 0.17
C VAL A 261 -3.61 9.86 -1.11
N SER A 262 -2.96 11.02 -1.15
CA SER A 262 -2.97 11.93 -2.30
C SER A 262 -2.44 11.26 -3.57
N ASN A 263 -2.83 11.78 -4.73
CA ASN A 263 -2.36 11.23 -6.00
C ASN A 263 -0.87 11.44 -6.24
N GLU A 264 -0.29 12.51 -5.69
CA GLU A 264 1.16 12.74 -5.74
C GLU A 264 1.92 11.68 -4.96
N MET A 265 1.52 11.44 -3.72
CA MET A 265 2.15 10.43 -2.86
C MET A 265 1.99 9.01 -3.43
N ARG A 266 0.81 8.69 -3.99
CA ARG A 266 0.59 7.40 -4.66
C ARG A 266 1.51 7.17 -5.86
N ARG A 267 1.94 8.24 -6.56
CA ARG A 267 2.90 8.19 -7.69
C ARG A 267 4.36 8.18 -7.24
N ALA A 268 4.65 8.64 -6.02
CA ALA A 268 6.00 8.68 -5.48
C ALA A 268 6.50 7.32 -4.97
N HIS A 269 5.70 6.25 -5.06
CA HIS A 269 6.04 4.88 -4.67
C HIS A 269 6.47 4.66 -3.21
N ARG A 270 6.15 5.59 -2.29
CA ARG A 270 6.43 5.47 -0.84
C ARG A 270 5.39 4.60 -0.11
N GLU A 271 5.34 3.30 -0.40
CA GLU A 271 4.45 2.32 0.27
C GLU A 271 2.93 2.61 0.18
N ALA A 272 2.51 3.59 -0.62
CA ALA A 272 1.11 3.91 -0.86
C ALA A 272 0.35 2.81 -1.63
N VAL A 273 1.07 1.81 -2.14
CA VAL A 273 0.54 0.61 -2.82
C VAL A 273 1.35 -0.59 -2.33
N MET A 274 0.68 -1.58 -1.76
CA MET A 274 1.31 -2.76 -1.15
C MET A 274 0.89 -4.05 -1.85
N PRO A 275 1.83 -4.89 -2.32
CA PRO A 275 1.52 -6.26 -2.73
C PRO A 275 0.95 -7.01 -1.52
N THR A 276 -0.28 -7.48 -1.64
CA THR A 276 -1.05 -8.04 -0.52
C THR A 276 -1.41 -9.50 -0.73
N VAL A 277 -1.51 -9.94 -1.98
CA VAL A 277 -1.95 -11.31 -2.32
C VAL A 277 -1.21 -11.83 -3.54
N PHE A 278 -0.94 -13.12 -3.57
CA PHE A 278 -0.72 -13.89 -4.79
C PHE A 278 -1.88 -14.85 -5.01
N LEU A 279 -2.71 -14.55 -6.01
CA LEU A 279 -3.89 -15.34 -6.34
C LEU A 279 -3.50 -16.64 -7.04
N ALA A 280 -4.29 -17.70 -6.78
CA ALA A 280 -4.16 -18.95 -7.50
C ALA A 280 -4.56 -18.77 -8.98
N ILE A 281 -3.81 -19.40 -9.87
CA ILE A 281 -4.07 -19.38 -11.32
C ILE A 281 -4.50 -20.79 -11.73
N PRO A 282 -5.81 -21.07 -11.88
CA PRO A 282 -6.26 -22.39 -12.28
C PRO A 282 -5.79 -22.69 -13.70
N LYS A 283 -5.31 -23.92 -13.91
CA LYS A 283 -4.89 -24.43 -15.22
C LYS A 283 -5.74 -25.65 -15.55
N ALA A 284 -6.32 -25.67 -16.75
CA ALA A 284 -6.97 -26.84 -17.31
C ALA A 284 -6.13 -27.39 -18.47
N SER A 285 -6.28 -28.69 -18.76
CA SER A 285 -5.78 -29.25 -20.01
C SER A 285 -6.48 -28.59 -21.20
N THR A 286 -5.87 -28.64 -22.37
CA THR A 286 -6.41 -28.06 -23.61
C THR A 286 -7.84 -28.51 -23.92
N ALA A 287 -8.21 -29.74 -23.54
CA ALA A 287 -9.56 -30.28 -23.74
C ALA A 287 -10.66 -29.61 -22.88
N HIS A 288 -10.30 -28.98 -21.76
CA HIS A 288 -11.26 -28.38 -20.82
C HIS A 288 -11.10 -26.86 -20.68
N LYS A 289 -10.22 -26.24 -21.47
CA LYS A 289 -9.92 -24.82 -21.36
C LYS A 289 -11.12 -23.94 -21.71
N ASP A 290 -11.93 -24.39 -22.67
CA ASP A 290 -13.13 -23.69 -23.15
C ASP A 290 -14.43 -24.26 -22.56
N ASP A 291 -14.34 -25.14 -21.55
CA ASP A 291 -15.49 -25.69 -20.85
C ASP A 291 -16.15 -24.62 -19.97
N ASP A 292 -17.47 -24.46 -20.10
CA ASP A 292 -18.24 -23.49 -19.33
C ASP A 292 -18.18 -23.78 -17.83
N GLU A 293 -18.13 -25.05 -17.42
CA GLU A 293 -18.00 -25.40 -16.00
C GLU A 293 -16.65 -24.92 -15.44
N PHE A 294 -15.56 -25.11 -16.20
CA PHE A 294 -14.24 -24.63 -15.81
C PHE A 294 -14.19 -23.10 -15.75
N ARG A 295 -14.83 -22.40 -16.69
CA ARG A 295 -14.90 -20.93 -16.70
C ARG A 295 -15.68 -20.38 -15.51
N VAL A 296 -16.78 -21.03 -15.14
CA VAL A 296 -17.54 -20.72 -13.91
C VAL A 296 -16.69 -20.98 -12.68
N PHE A 297 -15.98 -22.11 -12.63
CA PHE A 297 -15.07 -22.42 -11.53
C PHE A 297 -13.97 -21.37 -11.38
N CYS A 298 -13.34 -20.90 -12.45
CA CYS A 298 -12.33 -19.85 -12.40
C CYS A 298 -12.88 -18.56 -11.78
N LYS A 299 -14.11 -18.16 -12.14
CA LYS A 299 -14.81 -17.00 -11.56
C LYS A 299 -15.08 -17.24 -10.07
N GLN A 300 -15.63 -18.40 -9.70
CA GLN A 300 -15.91 -18.74 -8.30
C GLN A 300 -14.63 -18.77 -7.45
N LEU A 301 -13.56 -19.38 -7.94
CA LEU A 301 -12.26 -19.40 -7.26
C LEU A 301 -11.75 -17.98 -7.00
N TYR A 302 -11.83 -17.09 -8.00
CA TYR A 302 -11.43 -15.69 -7.87
C TYR A 302 -12.26 -14.94 -6.82
N HIS A 303 -13.60 -15.00 -6.91
CA HIS A 303 -14.50 -14.31 -5.99
C HIS A 303 -14.44 -14.85 -4.56
N ASN A 304 -14.31 -16.17 -4.39
CA ASN A 304 -14.12 -16.79 -3.08
C ASN A 304 -12.77 -16.41 -2.46
N SER A 305 -11.72 -16.31 -3.29
CA SER A 305 -10.42 -15.80 -2.84
C SER A 305 -10.55 -14.38 -2.32
N LEU A 306 -11.12 -13.45 -3.11
CA LEU A 306 -11.32 -12.06 -2.72
C LEU A 306 -12.16 -11.93 -1.45
N THR A 307 -13.23 -12.71 -1.33
CA THR A 307 -14.08 -12.73 -0.13
C THR A 307 -13.27 -13.11 1.11
N ARG A 308 -12.42 -14.13 1.02
CA ARG A 308 -11.58 -14.56 2.14
C ARG A 308 -10.51 -13.53 2.49
N ILE A 309 -9.85 -12.94 1.49
CA ILE A 309 -8.80 -11.94 1.63
C ILE A 309 -9.33 -10.66 2.29
N LEU A 310 -10.53 -10.22 1.91
CA LEU A 310 -11.14 -8.97 2.39
C LEU A 310 -11.98 -9.18 3.66
N TRP A 311 -12.19 -10.41 4.08
CA TRP A 311 -12.92 -10.75 5.30
C TRP A 311 -12.44 -10.00 6.56
N PRO A 312 -11.12 -9.80 6.79
CA PRO A 312 -10.64 -9.06 7.96
C PRO A 312 -11.18 -7.62 8.05
N LEU A 313 -11.51 -6.99 6.92
CA LEU A 313 -12.05 -5.63 6.88
C LEU A 313 -13.55 -5.56 7.19
N ARG A 314 -14.28 -6.68 7.08
CA ARG A 314 -15.75 -6.73 7.08
C ARG A 314 -16.37 -6.05 8.31
N HIS A 315 -15.83 -6.29 9.50
CA HIS A 315 -16.36 -5.68 10.73
C HIS A 315 -16.20 -4.15 10.72
N GLY A 316 -15.06 -3.67 10.24
CA GLY A 316 -14.74 -2.26 10.13
C GLY A 316 -15.48 -1.51 9.01
N MET A 317 -16.30 -2.20 8.21
CA MET A 317 -17.15 -1.57 7.21
C MET A 317 -18.48 -1.05 7.78
N THR A 318 -18.85 -1.52 8.97
CA THR A 318 -20.11 -1.12 9.65
C THR A 318 -19.83 -0.49 11.00
N THR A 319 -18.83 -0.98 11.74
CA THR A 319 -18.50 -0.50 13.07
C THR A 319 -17.15 0.22 13.03
N PRO A 320 -17.06 1.49 13.47
CA PRO A 320 -15.81 2.23 13.39
C PRO A 320 -14.68 1.54 14.16
N HIS A 321 -13.52 1.40 13.53
CA HIS A 321 -12.30 0.95 14.18
C HIS A 321 -11.45 2.15 14.56
N VAL A 322 -10.90 2.14 15.77
CA VAL A 322 -9.94 3.16 16.20
C VAL A 322 -8.60 2.88 15.50
N MET A 323 -8.16 3.80 14.65
CA MET A 323 -6.92 3.69 13.87
C MET A 323 -6.04 4.91 14.09
N GLN A 324 -4.75 4.68 14.31
CA GLN A 324 -3.77 5.75 14.30
C GLN A 324 -3.54 6.24 12.87
N CYS A 325 -3.49 7.55 12.71
CA CYS A 325 -3.36 8.24 11.43
C CYS A 325 -1.95 8.85 11.25
N PRO A 326 -1.63 9.34 10.03
CA PRO A 326 -0.29 9.86 9.73
C PRO A 326 0.13 11.10 10.54
N ASP A 327 -0.83 11.84 11.09
CA ASP A 327 -0.58 12.98 11.98
C ASP A 327 -0.34 12.58 13.45
N GLY A 328 -0.41 11.29 13.76
CA GLY A 328 -0.24 10.73 15.10
C GLY A 328 -1.54 10.58 15.89
N HIS A 329 -2.64 11.19 15.45
CA HIS A 329 -3.94 11.08 16.13
C HIS A 329 -4.62 9.75 15.86
N TYR A 330 -5.37 9.24 16.84
CA TYR A 330 -6.35 8.19 16.60
C TYR A 330 -7.64 8.79 16.01
N ARG A 331 -8.28 8.03 15.11
CA ARG A 331 -9.59 8.36 14.54
C ARG A 331 -10.44 7.11 14.43
N ARG A 332 -11.73 7.25 14.72
CA ARG A 332 -12.75 6.27 14.38
C ARG A 332 -12.77 6.12 12.86
N THR A 333 -12.64 4.91 12.34
CA THR A 333 -12.43 4.66 10.91
C THR A 333 -13.42 3.63 10.40
N ILE A 334 -14.16 3.98 9.35
CA ILE A 334 -15.01 3.06 8.58
C ILE A 334 -14.30 2.72 7.28
N PHE A 335 -14.09 1.44 7.02
CA PHE A 335 -13.55 0.94 5.76
C PHE A 335 -14.66 0.81 4.70
N GLY A 336 -14.31 1.01 3.44
CA GLY A 336 -15.19 0.66 2.33
C GLY A 336 -14.40 0.06 1.18
N LEU A 337 -15.00 -0.88 0.45
CA LEU A 337 -14.36 -1.41 -0.74
C LEU A 337 -14.51 -0.38 -1.87
N GLY A 338 -13.38 0.19 -2.27
CA GLY A 338 -13.26 1.15 -3.34
C GLY A 338 -13.12 0.49 -4.71
N PRO A 339 -12.68 1.26 -5.72
CA PRO A 339 -12.47 0.76 -7.07
C PRO A 339 -11.45 -0.37 -7.13
N PHE A 340 -11.68 -1.25 -8.10
CA PHE A 340 -10.74 -2.29 -8.49
C PHE A 340 -10.08 -1.89 -9.81
N ILE A 341 -8.75 -1.68 -9.78
CA ILE A 341 -7.95 -1.29 -10.93
C ILE A 341 -7.47 -2.57 -11.61
N ALA A 342 -8.05 -2.83 -12.77
CA ALA A 342 -7.81 -4.08 -13.50
C ALA A 342 -7.73 -3.80 -15.00
N ASP A 343 -6.87 -4.59 -15.61
CA ASP A 343 -6.81 -4.90 -17.04
C ASP A 343 -8.15 -5.58 -17.49
N TYR A 344 -8.46 -5.58 -18.79
CA TYR A 344 -9.75 -6.07 -19.32
C TYR A 344 -10.06 -7.54 -18.96
N PRO A 345 -9.14 -8.51 -19.08
CA PRO A 345 -9.38 -9.89 -18.65
C PRO A 345 -9.75 -9.99 -17.16
N GLU A 346 -9.09 -9.24 -16.29
CA GLU A 346 -9.36 -9.15 -14.86
C GLU A 346 -10.71 -8.47 -14.59
N GLN A 347 -11.07 -7.44 -15.35
CA GLN A 347 -12.42 -6.84 -15.30
C GLN A 347 -13.51 -7.84 -15.70
N VAL A 348 -13.28 -8.66 -16.73
CA VAL A 348 -14.20 -9.72 -17.15
C VAL A 348 -14.39 -10.76 -16.04
N LEU A 349 -13.29 -11.15 -15.38
CA LEU A 349 -13.31 -12.10 -14.26
C LEU A 349 -14.03 -11.52 -13.04
N LEU A 350 -13.73 -10.27 -12.68
CA LEU A 350 -14.32 -9.56 -11.55
C LEU A 350 -15.82 -9.29 -11.76
N ALA A 351 -16.20 -8.74 -12.92
CA ALA A 351 -17.60 -8.44 -13.23
C ALA A 351 -18.41 -9.71 -13.57
N GLY A 352 -17.76 -10.85 -13.80
CA GLY A 352 -18.41 -12.10 -14.16
C GLY A 352 -19.01 -12.11 -15.57
N ILE A 353 -18.66 -11.15 -16.43
CA ILE A 353 -19.23 -11.01 -17.78
C ILE A 353 -18.63 -12.01 -18.78
N VAL A 354 -19.15 -12.00 -20.00
CA VAL A 354 -18.59 -12.75 -21.15
C VAL A 354 -17.47 -11.93 -21.78
N GLN A 355 -16.36 -12.59 -22.14
CA GLN A 355 -15.25 -11.93 -22.81
C GLN A 355 -15.69 -11.37 -24.18
N GLY A 356 -15.23 -10.16 -24.50
CA GLY A 356 -15.66 -9.40 -25.68
C GLY A 356 -16.87 -8.50 -25.42
N TRP A 357 -17.51 -8.60 -24.26
CA TRP A 357 -18.62 -7.73 -23.87
C TRP A 357 -18.11 -6.57 -23.03
N CYS A 358 -18.81 -5.43 -23.10
CA CYS A 358 -18.51 -4.29 -22.26
C CYS A 358 -19.08 -4.54 -20.85
N PRO A 359 -18.31 -4.37 -19.76
CA PRO A 359 -18.82 -4.44 -18.38
C PRO A 359 -19.71 -3.25 -17.98
N LYS A 360 -20.03 -2.35 -18.93
CA LYS A 360 -20.90 -1.19 -18.77
C LYS A 360 -22.07 -1.26 -19.72
#